data_AF-A0A976DH58-F1
#
_entry.id   AF-A0A976DH58-F1
#
_cell.length_a   1.000
_cell.length_b   1.000
_cell.length_c   1.000
_cell.angle_alpha   90.00
_cell.angle_beta   90.00
_cell.angle_gamma   90.00
#
_symmetry.space_group_name_H-M   'P 1'
#
loop_
_entity.id
_entity.type
_entity.pdbx_description
1 polymer ?
#
loop_
_entity_poly.entity_id
_entity_poly.type
_entity_poly.pdbx_seq_one_letter_code
_entity_poly.pdbx_strand_id
1 'polypeptide(L)' 'MKRFSVARCPIQTIGLYRVYNGAYGATGKRNVDSNHRYSTDFEVVRAMMRLGWINEGVVMCVPE' A
#
# COMPACT_ATOMS: atom_id res chain seq x y z
N MET A 1 13.91 18.94 -1.62
CA MET A 1 13.77 17.46 -1.56
C MET A 1 13.20 17.09 -0.19
N LYS A 2 11.93 16.67 -0.11
CA LYS A 2 11.33 16.22 1.16
C LYS A 2 11.88 14.82 1.46
N ARG A 3 12.63 14.68 2.56
CA ARG A 3 13.12 13.37 3.03
C ARG A 3 11.91 12.56 3.50
N PHE A 4 11.62 11.46 2.82
CA PHE A 4 10.69 10.47 3.35
C PHE A 4 11.39 9.76 4.51
N SER A 5 10.96 10.05 5.73
CA SER A 5 11.28 9.23 6.90
C SER A 5 10.74 7.83 6.63
N VAL A 6 11.60 6.81 6.62
CA VAL A 6 11.15 5.43 6.65
C VAL A 6 10.52 5.22 8.02
N ALA A 7 9.21 5.04 8.09
CA ALA A 7 8.54 4.70 9.33
C ALA A 7 9.21 3.44 9.91
N ARG A 8 9.93 3.58 11.02
CA ARG A 8 10.68 2.49 11.64
C ARG A 8 9.77 1.85 12.68
N CYS A 9 9.38 0.59 12.43
CA CYS A 9 8.53 -0.13 13.35
C CYS A 9 9.27 -0.48 14.66
N PRO A 10 8.55 -0.56 15.80
CA PRO A 10 9.10 -1.09 17.05
C PRO A 10 9.74 -2.47 16.87
N ILE A 11 10.59 -2.84 17.83
CA ILE A 11 11.19 -4.20 17.90
C ILE A 11 10.07 -5.24 17.87
N GLN A 12 10.30 -6.38 17.18
CA GLN A 12 9.35 -7.49 16.98
C GLN A 12 8.09 -7.12 16.19
N THR A 13 8.10 -6.02 15.44
CA THR A 13 7.02 -5.69 14.52
C THR A 13 7.56 -5.28 13.14
N ILE A 14 6.78 -5.55 12.11
CA ILE A 14 7.08 -5.21 10.71
C ILE A 14 6.02 -4.27 10.14
N GLY A 15 6.42 -3.48 9.14
CA GLY A 15 5.51 -2.52 8.51
C GLY A 15 4.47 -3.22 7.64
N LEU A 16 3.19 -2.91 7.88
CA LEU A 16 2.09 -3.26 6.98
C LEU A 16 1.89 -2.14 5.97
N TYR A 17 2.19 -2.43 4.71
CA TYR A 17 1.97 -1.53 3.59
C TYR A 17 0.51 -1.56 3.16
N ARG A 18 -0.03 -0.40 2.74
CA ARG A 18 -1.33 -0.29 2.09
C ARG A 18 -1.17 0.17 0.65
N VAL A 19 -1.93 -0.46 -0.24
CA VAL A 19 -1.98 -0.13 -1.68
C VAL A 19 -3.42 0.09 -2.11
N TYR A 20 -3.63 1.06 -3.00
CA TYR A 20 -4.96 1.50 -3.45
C TYR A 20 -5.06 1.45 -4.98
N ASN A 21 -6.13 0.87 -5.52
CA ASN A 21 -6.30 0.75 -6.98
C ASN A 21 -7.03 1.93 -7.65
N GLY A 22 -7.70 2.80 -6.89
CA GLY A 22 -8.44 3.95 -7.44
C GLY A 22 -9.47 3.63 -8.52
N ALA A 23 -9.99 2.40 -8.57
CA ALA A 23 -10.65 1.90 -9.78
C ALA A 23 -11.92 2.68 -10.19
N TYR A 24 -12.71 3.17 -9.23
CA TYR A 24 -13.87 4.01 -9.54
C TYR A 24 -13.44 5.36 -10.13
N GLY A 25 -12.47 6.03 -9.49
CA GLY A 25 -11.97 7.32 -9.94
C GLY A 25 -11.24 7.26 -11.29
N ALA A 26 -10.58 6.15 -11.58
CA ALA A 26 -9.85 5.95 -12.83
C ALA A 26 -10.76 5.61 -14.03
N THR A 27 -11.90 4.95 -13.79
CA THR A 27 -12.76 4.43 -14.87
C THR A 27 -14.12 5.11 -15.01
N GLY A 28 -14.61 5.77 -13.95
CA GLY A 28 -15.97 6.31 -13.89
C GLY A 28 -17.08 5.25 -13.99
N LYS A 29 -16.73 3.96 -13.92
CA LYS A 29 -17.68 2.85 -14.07
C LYS A 29 -18.28 2.49 -12.72
N ARG A 30 -19.61 2.47 -12.66
CA ARG A 30 -20.42 2.23 -11.45
C ARG A 30 -20.24 0.86 -10.77
N ASN A 31 -19.57 -0.08 -11.43
CA ASN A 31 -19.36 -1.46 -10.96
C ASN A 31 -17.87 -1.82 -10.78
N VAL A 32 -17.00 -0.80 -10.66
CA VAL A 32 -15.56 -1.03 -10.42
C VAL A 32 -15.20 -0.32 -9.12
N ASP A 33 -15.33 -1.05 -8.02
CA ASP A 33 -15.08 -0.49 -6.70
C ASP A 33 -13.59 -0.28 -6.46
N SER A 34 -13.27 0.88 -5.91
CA SER A 34 -11.95 1.13 -5.38
C SER A 34 -11.68 0.23 -4.17
N ASN A 35 -10.46 -0.29 -4.07
CA ASN A 35 -10.10 -1.29 -3.07
C ASN A 35 -8.71 -0.98 -2.48
N HIS A 36 -8.56 -1.28 -1.18
CA HIS A 36 -7.29 -1.25 -0.48
C HIS A 36 -6.84 -2.67 -0.17
N ARG A 37 -5.58 -2.99 -0.50
CA ARG A 37 -4.94 -4.23 -0.04
C ARG A 37 -3.78 -3.92 0.89
N TYR A 38 -3.48 -4.89 1.74
CA TYR A 38 -2.46 -4.79 2.77
C TYR A 38 -1.49 -5.95 2.64
N SER A 39 -0.20 -5.68 2.79
CA SER A 39 0.84 -6.72 2.80
C SER A 39 2.04 -6.25 3.62
N THR A 40 2.69 -7.19 4.28
CA THR A 40 3.99 -6.98 4.93
C THR A 40 5.15 -7.27 3.97
N ASP A 41 4.89 -7.92 2.83
CA ASP A 41 5.89 -8.22 1.80
C ASP A 41 5.96 -7.09 0.76
N PHE A 42 7.10 -6.40 0.72
CA PHE A 42 7.31 -5.29 -0.21
C PHE A 42 7.44 -5.73 -1.68
N GLU A 43 7.76 -7.00 -1.97
CA GLU A 43 7.75 -7.51 -3.34
C GLU A 43 6.32 -7.65 -3.88
N VAL A 44 5.35 -8.02 -3.03
CA VAL A 44 3.92 -7.99 -3.37
C VAL A 44 3.47 -6.56 -3.66
N VAL A 45 3.84 -5.60 -2.82
CA VAL A 45 3.57 -4.17 -3.04
C VAL A 45 4.13 -3.72 -4.39
N ARG A 46 5.38 -4.06 -4.69
CA ARG A 46 6.04 -3.72 -5.96
C ARG A 46 5.33 -4.36 -7.16
N ALA A 47 4.87 -5.60 -7.02
CA ALA A 47 4.09 -6.27 -8.06
C ALA A 47 2.76 -5.54 -8.33
N MET A 48 2.08 -5.10 -7.28
CA MET A 48 0.83 -4.34 -7.42
C MET A 48 1.03 -2.95 -8.02
N MET A 49 2.13 -2.27 -7.68
CA MET A 49 2.48 -1.00 -8.32
C MET A 49 2.67 -1.14 -9.83
N ARG A 50 3.26 -2.25 -10.29
CA ARG A 50 3.37 -2.55 -11.73
C ARG A 50 2.01 -2.77 -12.40
N LEU A 51 0.97 -3.12 -11.65
CA LEU A 51 -0.41 -3.22 -12.10
C LEU A 51 -1.18 -1.89 -12.02
N GLY A 52 -0.51 -0.79 -11.68
CA GLY A 52 -1.12 0.55 -11.59
C GLY A 52 -1.71 0.89 -10.22
N TRP A 53 -1.47 0.07 -9.18
CA TRP A 53 -1.90 0.41 -7.82
C TRP A 53 -0.94 1.44 -7.19
N ILE A 54 -1.50 2.30 -6.35
CA ILE A 54 -0.76 3.35 -5.63
C ILE A 54 -0.27 2.76 -4.31
N ASN A 55 1.03 2.85 -4.05
CA ASN A 55 1.60 2.55 -2.73
C ASN A 55 1.42 3.75 -1.80
N GLU A 56 0.62 3.58 -0.75
CA GLU A 56 0.32 4.62 0.23
C GLU A 56 1.29 4.57 1.44
N GLY A 57 2.23 3.63 1.44
CA GLY A 57 3.26 3.46 2.47
C GLY A 57 2.84 2.54 3.61
N VAL A 58 3.66 2.54 4.66
CA VAL A 58 3.38 1.80 5.92
C VAL A 58 2.28 2.54 6.68
N VAL A 59 1.19 1.85 6.98
CA VAL A 59 0.03 2.43 7.68
C VAL A 59 -0.10 1.94 9.12
N MET A 60 0.53 0.82 9.45
CA MET A 60 0.63 0.26 10.80
C MET A 60 1.83 -0.67 10.91
N CYS A 61 2.23 -0.99 12.13
CA CYS A 61 3.17 -2.08 12.42
C CYS A 61 2.39 -3.28 12.97
N VAL A 62 2.74 -4.48 12.52
CA VAL A 62 2.12 -5.75 12.94
C VAL A 62 3.18 -6.69 13.51
N PRO A 63 2.82 -7.67 14.36
CA PRO A 63 3.75 -8.72 14.75
C PRO A 63 4.38 -9.39 13.52
N GLU A 64 5.66 -9.73 13.61
CA GLU A 64 6.38 -10.51 12.59
C GLU A 64 5.87 -11.95 12.51
#